data_AF-A0A2T6ZD17-F1
#
_entry.id   AF-A0A2T6ZD17-F1
#
_cell.length_a   1.000
_cell.length_b   1.000
_cell.length_c   1.000
_cell.angle_alpha   90.00
_cell.angle_beta   90.00
_cell.angle_gamma   90.00
#
_symmetry.space_group_name_H-M   'P 1'
#
loop_
_entity.id
_entity.type
_entity.pdbx_description
1 polymer ?
#
loop_
_entity_poly.entity_id
_entity_poly.type
_entity_poly.pdbx_seq_one_letter_code
_entity_poly.pdbx_strand_id
1 'polypeptide(L)'
;MVIQSRLNDEDRDTRILHTDGHTMIGSFFNSPEMTNQTLYFIVESFCEFSQLYHLCNVGGGLVLSDESRLISGDYYVVTNGAGRRTKAFKERVHGRDQDCVLSGWRSGGHQFHWSGFHAAHIFPLGYEGYWNEHGLGRYITNIPGNEGSINSIQNGIMLLSSVHTFFDNYEIAVNPLDNYKVICFTKGAMYHGLGGRYLDANLR
;
A
#
# COMPACT_ATOMS: atom_id res chain seq x y z
N MET A 1 27.14 3.23 -9.95
CA MET A 1 26.71 4.42 -10.73
C MET A 1 27.34 5.64 -10.09
N VAL A 2 28.22 6.35 -10.80
CA VAL A 2 28.90 7.54 -10.29
C VAL A 2 28.06 8.76 -10.66
N ILE A 3 27.41 9.38 -9.68
CA ILE A 3 26.78 10.69 -9.89
C ILE A 3 27.87 11.74 -9.71
N GLN A 4 28.47 12.19 -10.81
CA GLN A 4 29.39 13.33 -10.79
C GLN A 4 28.61 14.63 -10.57
N SER A 5 28.95 15.35 -9.51
CA SER A 5 28.29 16.56 -9.00
C SER A 5 28.68 17.86 -9.72
N ARG A 6 28.90 17.84 -11.04
CA ARG A 6 29.32 19.05 -11.81
C ARG A 6 28.65 19.20 -13.18
N LEU A 7 27.33 19.04 -13.25
CA LEU A 7 26.54 19.56 -14.37
C LEU A 7 25.69 20.73 -13.87
N ASN A 8 25.67 21.81 -14.64
CA ASN A 8 24.83 22.99 -14.40
C ASN A 8 23.36 22.56 -14.31
N ASP A 9 22.54 23.29 -13.55
CA ASP A 9 21.11 22.96 -13.37
C ASP A 9 20.32 22.92 -14.69
N GLU A 10 20.83 23.50 -15.78
CA GLU A 10 20.20 23.49 -17.11
C GLU A 10 20.25 22.14 -17.84
N ASP A 11 21.15 21.23 -17.47
CA ASP A 11 21.28 19.91 -18.11
C ASP A 11 20.46 18.81 -17.41
N ARG A 12 19.63 19.17 -16.41
CA ARG A 12 18.79 18.22 -15.67
C ARG A 12 17.35 18.35 -16.10
N ASP A 13 16.87 17.37 -16.88
CA ASP A 13 15.53 17.35 -17.47
C ASP A 13 14.56 16.41 -16.73
N THR A 14 15.04 15.66 -15.73
CA THR A 14 14.21 14.86 -14.85
C THR A 14 14.40 15.25 -13.39
N ARG A 15 13.29 15.50 -12.69
CA ARG A 15 13.27 15.88 -11.28
C ARG A 15 12.48 14.87 -10.47
N ILE A 16 13.02 14.52 -9.31
CA ILE A 16 12.38 13.69 -8.30
C ILE A 16 11.98 14.62 -7.15
N LEU A 17 10.69 14.72 -6.89
CA LEU A 17 10.09 15.60 -5.90
C LEU A 17 9.40 14.77 -4.83
N HIS A 18 9.30 15.32 -3.62
CA HIS A 18 8.38 14.82 -2.60
C HIS A 18 6.92 15.14 -2.99
N THR A 19 5.96 14.48 -2.35
CA THR A 19 4.51 14.69 -2.58
C THR A 19 4.03 16.12 -2.40
N ASP A 20 4.72 16.91 -1.58
CA ASP A 20 4.39 18.33 -1.37
C ASP A 20 4.65 19.21 -2.61
N GLY A 21 5.32 18.69 -3.64
CA GLY A 21 5.63 19.39 -4.88
C GLY A 21 6.64 20.53 -4.74
N HIS A 22 7.21 20.74 -3.55
CA HIS A 22 8.13 21.83 -3.24
C HIS A 22 9.49 21.32 -2.77
N THR A 23 9.55 20.12 -2.21
CA THR A 23 10.78 19.49 -1.75
C THR A 23 11.39 18.66 -2.89
N MET A 24 12.53 19.12 -3.42
CA MET A 24 13.29 18.36 -4.41
C MET A 24 14.15 17.31 -3.72
N ILE A 25 13.94 16.05 -4.05
CA ILE A 25 14.71 14.90 -3.55
C ILE A 25 15.97 14.73 -4.40
N GLY A 26 15.85 14.91 -5.71
CA GLY A 26 16.98 14.81 -6.62
C GLY A 26 16.62 15.24 -8.03
N SER A 27 17.64 15.35 -8.88
CA SER A 27 17.48 15.66 -10.29
C SER A 27 18.63 15.06 -11.09
N PHE A 28 18.36 14.66 -12.33
CA PHE A 28 19.34 14.02 -13.20
C PHE A 28 19.00 14.24 -14.68
N PHE A 29 19.97 13.94 -15.54
CA PHE A 29 19.81 13.93 -17.00
C PHE A 29 19.27 12.57 -17.47
N ASN A 30 18.15 12.59 -18.19
CA ASN A 30 17.48 11.40 -18.72
C ASN A 30 18.14 10.92 -20.02
N SER A 31 19.06 9.96 -19.90
CA SER A 31 19.66 9.36 -21.10
C SER A 31 18.64 8.49 -21.85
N PRO A 32 18.79 8.28 -23.17
CA PRO A 32 17.83 7.51 -23.97
C PRO A 32 17.57 6.07 -23.49
N GLU A 33 18.51 5.50 -22.74
CA GLU A 33 18.48 4.13 -22.21
C GLU A 33 17.75 4.01 -20.87
N MET A 34 17.40 5.13 -20.24
CA MET A 34 16.71 5.13 -18.94
C MET A 34 15.30 4.55 -19.07
N THR A 35 14.96 3.68 -18.12
CA THR A 35 13.64 3.07 -17.99
C THR A 35 12.96 3.51 -16.69
N ASN A 36 11.65 3.29 -16.59
CA ASN A 36 10.94 3.50 -15.33
C ASN A 36 11.53 2.64 -14.20
N GLN A 37 11.87 1.38 -14.47
CA GLN A 37 12.57 0.52 -13.50
C GLN A 37 13.90 1.12 -13.02
N THR A 38 14.64 1.79 -13.91
CA THR A 38 15.88 2.49 -13.53
C THR A 38 15.60 3.66 -12.60
N LEU A 39 14.51 4.41 -12.82
CA LEU A 39 14.06 5.48 -11.92
C LEU A 39 13.71 4.92 -10.52
N TYR A 40 13.02 3.79 -10.44
CA TYR A 40 12.74 3.09 -9.18
C TYR A 40 14.03 2.73 -8.43
N PHE A 41 15.01 2.13 -9.12
CA PHE A 41 16.30 1.79 -8.53
C PHE A 41 17.06 3.02 -7.99
N ILE A 42 17.00 4.15 -8.70
CA ILE A 42 17.57 5.43 -8.27
C ILE A 42 16.92 5.89 -6.96
N VAL A 43 15.58 5.89 -6.91
CA VAL A 43 14.82 6.35 -5.74
C VAL A 43 15.14 5.49 -4.51
N GLU A 44 15.19 4.17 -4.65
CA GLU A 44 15.53 3.23 -3.57
C GLU A 44 16.98 3.33 -3.09
N SER A 45 17.88 3.79 -3.97
CA SER A 45 19.29 3.95 -3.60
C SER A 45 19.54 5.18 -2.71
N PHE A 46 18.68 6.21 -2.79
CA PHE A 46 18.87 7.47 -2.06
C PHE A 46 17.81 7.74 -0.99
N CYS A 47 16.70 7.00 -0.99
CA CYS A 47 15.60 7.17 -0.04
C CYS A 47 15.41 5.90 0.79
N GLU A 48 15.35 6.06 2.11
CA GLU A 48 14.95 4.99 3.01
C GLU A 48 13.46 5.12 3.31
N PHE A 49 12.67 4.15 2.86
CA PHE A 49 11.23 4.17 3.04
C PHE A 49 10.81 3.25 4.20
N SER A 50 10.13 3.83 5.18
CA SER A 50 9.48 3.05 6.26
C SER A 50 8.08 2.55 5.89
N GLN A 51 7.57 2.92 4.71
CA GLN A 51 6.25 2.59 4.18
C GLN A 51 6.33 2.37 2.67
N LEU A 52 5.36 1.65 2.10
CA LEU A 52 5.23 1.52 0.65
C LEU A 52 5.13 2.90 -0.02
N TYR A 53 5.87 3.07 -1.11
CA TYR A 53 5.85 4.25 -1.96
C TYR A 53 5.48 3.88 -3.40
N HIS A 54 4.99 4.84 -4.15
CA HIS A 54 4.84 4.72 -5.60
C HIS A 54 5.31 6.01 -6.28
N LEU A 55 5.63 5.92 -7.57
CA LEU A 55 6.03 7.08 -8.37
C LEU A 55 4.86 7.53 -9.23
N CYS A 56 4.61 8.83 -9.24
CA CYS A 56 3.66 9.45 -10.17
C CYS A 56 4.40 10.44 -11.07
N ASN A 57 3.95 10.57 -12.30
CA ASN A 57 4.39 11.66 -13.18
C ASN A 57 3.66 12.97 -12.84
N VAL A 58 4.08 14.08 -13.47
CA VAL A 58 3.44 15.41 -13.32
C VAL A 58 1.95 15.46 -13.66
N GLY A 59 1.46 14.54 -14.49
CA GLY A 59 0.03 14.39 -14.78
C GLY A 59 -0.75 13.62 -13.72
N GLY A 60 -0.11 13.17 -12.63
CA GLY A 60 -0.71 12.33 -11.60
C GLY A 60 -0.82 10.85 -11.98
N GLY A 61 -0.32 10.45 -13.16
CA GLY A 61 -0.37 9.07 -13.61
C GLY A 61 0.64 8.19 -12.87
N LEU A 62 0.18 7.03 -12.42
CA LEU A 62 1.03 6.01 -11.80
C LEU A 62 2.09 5.54 -12.80
N VAL A 63 3.36 5.58 -12.36
CA VAL A 63 4.50 5.08 -13.13
C VAL A 63 4.74 3.64 -12.68
N LEU A 64 4.60 2.69 -13.59
CA LEU A 64 4.89 1.28 -13.28
C LEU A 64 6.40 1.05 -13.28
N SER A 65 6.90 0.19 -12.39
CA SER A 65 8.29 -0.26 -12.43
C SER A 65 8.47 -1.29 -13.56
N ASP A 66 8.66 -0.80 -14.78
CA ASP A 66 8.81 -1.61 -15.99
C ASP A 66 10.00 -1.14 -16.86
N GLU A 67 10.24 -1.87 -17.96
CA GLU A 67 11.28 -1.53 -18.94
C GLU A 67 10.84 -0.45 -19.92
N SER A 68 9.67 0.19 -19.71
CA SER A 68 9.24 1.29 -20.54
C SER A 68 10.21 2.46 -20.40
N ARG A 69 10.46 3.14 -21.52
CA ARG A 69 11.38 4.28 -21.58
C ARG A 69 10.92 5.39 -20.63
N LEU A 70 11.84 5.92 -19.84
CA LEU A 70 11.59 7.05 -18.96
C LEU A 70 11.39 8.33 -19.79
N ILE A 71 10.33 9.08 -19.47
CA ILE A 71 10.04 10.36 -20.12
C ILE A 71 10.62 11.48 -19.27
N SER A 72 11.28 12.46 -19.88
CA SER A 72 11.82 13.59 -19.13
C SER A 72 10.68 14.39 -18.48
N GLY A 73 10.86 14.79 -17.22
CA GLY A 73 9.87 15.57 -16.49
C GLY A 73 9.92 15.38 -14.97
N ASP A 74 8.85 15.81 -14.32
CA ASP A 74 8.74 15.74 -12.87
C ASP A 74 8.08 14.44 -12.43
N TYR A 75 8.73 13.80 -11.47
CA TYR A 75 8.28 12.59 -10.82
C TYR A 75 8.15 12.83 -9.33
N TYR A 76 7.06 12.34 -8.77
CA TYR A 76 6.74 12.52 -7.36
C TYR A 76 6.91 11.19 -6.67
N VAL A 77 7.78 11.17 -5.66
CA VAL A 77 7.84 10.08 -4.70
C VAL A 77 6.62 10.23 -3.80
N VAL A 78 5.58 9.48 -4.14
CA VAL A 78 4.39 9.37 -3.33
C VAL A 78 4.64 8.30 -2.28
N THR A 79 5.24 8.75 -1.18
CA THR A 79 4.98 8.09 0.08
C THR A 79 3.51 8.32 0.36
N ASN A 80 2.77 7.25 0.60
CA ASN A 80 1.35 7.32 0.81
C ASN A 80 1.03 8.40 1.85
N GLY A 81 0.54 9.55 1.40
CA GLY A 81 -0.10 10.55 2.24
C GLY A 81 -1.31 9.86 2.80
N ALA A 82 -1.14 9.25 3.98
CA ALA A 82 -2.12 8.35 4.52
C ALA A 82 -3.45 9.10 4.61
N GLY A 83 -4.47 8.60 3.90
CA GLY A 83 -5.80 8.61 4.48
C GLY A 83 -5.59 8.16 5.92
N ARG A 84 -5.92 8.99 6.91
CA ARG A 84 -5.57 8.60 8.28
C ARG A 84 -6.42 7.40 8.62
N ARG A 85 -5.79 6.28 8.99
CA ARG A 85 -6.50 5.16 9.61
C ARG A 85 -7.15 5.71 10.88
N THR A 86 -8.44 6.01 10.81
CA THR A 86 -9.15 6.70 11.88
C THR A 86 -9.29 5.77 13.07
N LYS A 87 -9.37 6.34 14.27
CA LYS A 87 -9.68 5.56 15.48
C LYS A 87 -11.02 4.83 15.30
N ALA A 88 -12.01 5.50 14.71
CA ALA A 88 -13.31 4.93 14.43
C ALA A 88 -13.26 3.76 13.42
N PHE A 89 -12.43 3.82 12.38
CA PHE A 89 -12.22 2.68 11.48
C PHE A 89 -11.68 1.48 12.27
N LYS A 90 -10.63 1.67 13.07
CA LYS A 90 -10.04 0.60 13.89
C LYS A 90 -11.06 0.00 14.84
N GLU A 91 -11.80 0.84 15.56
CA GLU A 91 -12.82 0.41 16.53
C GLU A 91 -13.99 -0.33 15.88
N ARG A 92 -14.39 0.09 14.67
CA ARG A 92 -15.47 -0.58 13.91
C ARG A 92 -15.03 -1.94 13.39
N VAL A 93 -13.87 -2.03 12.74
CA VAL A 93 -13.30 -3.30 12.28
C VAL A 93 -13.10 -4.25 13.45
N HIS A 94 -12.59 -3.72 14.56
CA HIS A 94 -12.49 -4.46 15.81
C HIS A 94 -13.82 -4.98 16.32
N GLY A 95 -14.82 -4.11 16.42
CA GLY A 95 -16.17 -4.48 16.87
C GLY A 95 -16.76 -5.62 16.04
N ARG A 96 -16.54 -5.62 14.72
CA ARG A 96 -17.04 -6.66 13.82
C ARG A 96 -16.24 -7.96 13.90
N ASP A 97 -14.91 -7.89 13.87
CA ASP A 97 -14.09 -9.08 13.58
C ASP A 97 -13.67 -9.83 14.85
N GLN A 98 -13.38 -9.11 15.94
CA GLN A 98 -12.91 -9.61 17.24
C GLN A 98 -11.66 -10.52 17.25
N ASP A 99 -11.24 -11.10 16.13
CA ASP A 99 -10.17 -12.09 16.02
C ASP A 99 -9.42 -11.91 14.69
N CYS A 100 -8.33 -12.65 14.50
CA CYS A 100 -7.59 -12.61 13.24
C CYS A 100 -8.35 -13.39 12.17
N VAL A 101 -8.89 -12.70 11.18
CA VAL A 101 -9.83 -13.28 10.22
C VAL A 101 -9.20 -14.25 9.22
N LEU A 102 -7.87 -14.22 9.07
CA LEU A 102 -7.14 -15.09 8.14
C LEU A 102 -6.50 -16.29 8.85
N SER A 103 -6.00 -16.13 10.08
CA SER A 103 -5.42 -17.25 10.82
C SER A 103 -6.43 -17.97 11.74
N GLY A 104 -7.54 -17.30 12.09
CA GLY A 104 -8.48 -17.75 13.12
C GLY A 104 -7.92 -17.61 14.54
N TRP A 105 -6.78 -16.91 14.72
CA TRP A 105 -6.18 -16.72 16.04
C TRP A 105 -7.06 -15.83 16.88
N ARG A 106 -7.44 -16.35 18.06
CA ARG A 106 -8.33 -15.66 18.98
C ARG A 106 -7.60 -14.64 19.83
N SER A 107 -8.18 -13.45 19.94
CA SER A 107 -7.70 -12.38 20.81
C SER A 107 -7.93 -12.66 22.28
N GLY A 108 -8.87 -13.55 22.60
CA GLY A 108 -9.40 -13.75 23.95
C GLY A 108 -10.48 -12.72 24.33
N GLY A 109 -10.85 -11.81 23.42
CA GLY A 109 -11.82 -10.75 23.65
C GLY A 109 -11.27 -9.55 24.43
N HIS A 110 -12.16 -8.65 24.84
CA HIS A 110 -11.84 -7.33 25.43
C HIS A 110 -10.90 -7.37 26.65
N GLN A 111 -10.69 -8.53 27.29
CA GLN A 111 -9.93 -8.70 28.52
C GLN A 111 -8.42 -8.94 28.32
N PHE A 112 -7.95 -9.35 27.13
CA PHE A 112 -6.57 -9.83 26.94
C PHE A 112 -5.65 -8.89 26.15
N HIS A 113 -6.02 -7.62 26.03
CA HIS A 113 -5.27 -6.60 25.28
C HIS A 113 -5.01 -6.94 23.80
N TRP A 114 -5.66 -6.17 22.94
CA TRP A 114 -5.59 -6.20 21.48
C TRP A 114 -4.24 -5.78 20.87
N SER A 115 -3.18 -5.69 21.68
CA SER A 115 -1.87 -5.16 21.27
C SER A 115 -1.23 -5.96 20.13
N GLY A 116 -1.66 -7.21 19.92
CA GLY A 116 -1.22 -8.05 18.80
C GLY A 116 -2.08 -7.96 17.53
N PHE A 117 -3.15 -7.17 17.51
CA PHE A 117 -4.12 -7.15 16.42
C PHE A 117 -4.23 -5.78 15.75
N HIS A 118 -4.27 -5.78 14.42
CA HIS A 118 -4.31 -4.58 13.60
C HIS A 118 -5.48 -4.64 12.61
N ALA A 119 -6.22 -3.54 12.53
CA ALA A 119 -7.15 -3.30 11.44
C ALA A 119 -6.35 -2.94 10.17
N ALA A 120 -6.35 -3.85 9.21
CA ALA A 120 -5.76 -3.70 7.89
C ALA A 120 -6.81 -3.21 6.91
N HIS A 121 -6.40 -2.42 5.91
CA HIS A 121 -7.27 -2.08 4.80
C HIS A 121 -7.12 -3.12 3.68
N ILE A 122 -8.22 -3.63 3.12
CA ILE A 122 -8.19 -4.61 2.01
C ILE A 122 -7.64 -3.93 0.75
N PHE A 123 -8.27 -2.83 0.35
CA PHE A 123 -7.72 -1.91 -0.63
C PHE A 123 -6.79 -0.93 0.10
N PRO A 124 -5.50 -0.85 -0.27
CA PRO A 124 -4.54 -0.16 0.57
C PRO A 124 -4.85 1.33 0.67
N LEU A 125 -4.83 1.83 1.91
CA LEU A 125 -5.14 3.22 2.28
C LEU A 125 -4.29 4.25 1.54
N GLY A 126 -3.10 3.85 1.10
CA GLY A 126 -2.20 4.67 0.31
C GLY A 126 -2.67 5.00 -1.10
N TYR A 127 -3.59 4.22 -1.65
CA TYR A 127 -4.14 4.41 -2.98
C TYR A 127 -5.51 5.13 -2.93
N GLU A 128 -5.75 5.97 -1.92
CA GLU A 128 -7.01 6.72 -1.78
C GLU A 128 -7.33 7.60 -3.00
N GLY A 129 -6.31 8.21 -3.61
CA GLY A 129 -6.48 8.95 -4.88
C GLY A 129 -7.06 8.08 -5.99
N TYR A 130 -6.44 6.92 -6.25
CA TYR A 130 -6.90 5.95 -7.24
C TYR A 130 -8.30 5.42 -6.90
N TRP A 131 -8.56 5.12 -5.63
CA TRP A 131 -9.88 4.70 -5.12
C TRP A 131 -10.97 5.72 -5.46
N ASN A 132 -10.70 7.01 -5.24
CA ASN A 132 -11.63 8.10 -5.50
C ASN A 132 -11.81 8.34 -7.00
N GLU A 133 -10.71 8.48 -7.75
CA GLU A 133 -10.71 8.73 -9.20
C GLU A 133 -11.48 7.64 -9.97
N HIS A 134 -11.26 6.37 -9.59
CA HIS A 134 -11.89 5.24 -10.24
C HIS A 134 -13.23 4.88 -9.62
N GLY A 135 -13.74 5.65 -8.65
CA GLY A 135 -15.02 5.46 -7.98
C GLY A 135 -15.17 4.10 -7.30
N LEU A 136 -14.08 3.51 -6.80
CA LEU A 136 -14.07 2.16 -6.21
C LEU A 136 -14.94 2.06 -4.95
N GLY A 137 -15.28 3.20 -4.33
CA GLY A 137 -16.31 3.30 -3.30
C GLY A 137 -17.70 2.77 -3.72
N ARG A 138 -17.96 2.50 -5.00
CA ARG A 138 -19.19 1.81 -5.43
C ARG A 138 -19.32 0.38 -4.90
N TYR A 139 -18.23 -0.26 -4.50
CA TYR A 139 -18.23 -1.64 -4.03
C TYR A 139 -18.52 -1.78 -2.53
N ILE A 140 -18.62 -0.67 -1.80
CA ILE A 140 -19.04 -0.66 -0.39
C ILE A 140 -20.52 -0.31 -0.29
N THR A 141 -21.20 -0.90 0.68
CA THR A 141 -22.62 -0.64 0.97
C THR A 141 -22.80 0.31 2.15
N ASN A 142 -21.79 0.42 3.02
CA ASN A 142 -21.76 1.29 4.19
C ASN A 142 -20.69 2.37 3.99
N ILE A 143 -21.13 3.55 3.53
CA ILE A 143 -20.26 4.70 3.32
C ILE A 143 -20.08 5.43 4.67
N PRO A 144 -18.86 5.48 5.22
CA PRO A 144 -18.58 6.11 6.50
C PRO A 144 -18.58 7.65 6.36
N GLY A 145 -19.76 8.28 6.44
CA GLY A 145 -19.99 9.73 6.48
C GLY A 145 -18.79 10.61 6.07
N ASN A 146 -18.16 11.26 7.05
CA ASN A 146 -17.09 12.24 6.83
C ASN A 146 -15.66 11.62 6.76
N GLU A 147 -15.51 10.30 6.84
CA GLU A 147 -14.19 9.64 6.91
C GLU A 147 -13.65 9.17 5.55
N GLY A 148 -14.43 9.38 4.48
CA GLY A 148 -14.09 8.89 3.15
C GLY A 148 -14.41 7.40 2.98
N SER A 149 -14.90 7.03 1.80
CA SER A 149 -15.33 5.65 1.50
C SER A 149 -14.23 4.61 1.69
N ILE A 150 -12.96 4.99 1.56
CA ILE A 150 -11.83 4.07 1.79
C ILE A 150 -11.72 3.59 3.25
N ASN A 151 -12.20 4.38 4.22
CA ASN A 151 -12.29 4.01 5.64
C ASN A 151 -13.59 3.27 5.97
N SER A 152 -14.27 2.70 4.97
CA SER A 152 -15.41 1.83 5.22
C SER A 152 -14.95 0.59 5.99
N ILE A 153 -15.75 0.16 6.95
CA ILE A 153 -15.52 -1.10 7.65
C ILE A 153 -15.43 -2.29 6.68
N GLN A 154 -16.12 -2.23 5.53
CA GLN A 154 -16.06 -3.27 4.50
C GLN A 154 -14.73 -3.32 3.76
N ASN A 155 -13.96 -2.22 3.79
CA ASN A 155 -12.59 -2.18 3.30
C ASN A 155 -11.59 -2.51 4.41
N GLY A 156 -12.04 -3.01 5.57
CA GLY A 156 -11.18 -3.34 6.71
C GLY A 156 -11.28 -4.79 7.12
N ILE A 157 -10.17 -5.36 7.61
CA ILE A 157 -10.11 -6.69 8.24
C ILE A 157 -9.19 -6.67 9.45
N MET A 158 -9.51 -7.47 10.47
CA MET A 158 -8.68 -7.62 11.66
C MET A 158 -7.65 -8.75 11.48
N LEU A 159 -6.38 -8.41 11.65
CA LEU A 159 -5.27 -9.34 11.48
C LEU A 159 -4.38 -9.35 12.71
N LEU A 160 -3.86 -10.53 13.05
CA LEU A 160 -2.71 -10.64 13.94
C LEU A 160 -1.52 -9.92 13.30
N SER A 161 -0.69 -9.25 14.09
CA SER A 161 0.41 -8.41 13.62
C SER A 161 1.33 -9.11 12.62
N SER A 162 1.69 -10.38 12.87
CA SER A 162 2.49 -11.18 11.93
C SER A 162 1.77 -11.49 10.62
N VAL A 163 0.47 -11.71 10.67
CA VAL A 163 -0.37 -11.95 9.47
C VAL A 163 -0.58 -10.66 8.68
N HIS A 164 -0.72 -9.54 9.37
CA HIS A 164 -0.77 -8.21 8.76
C HIS A 164 0.50 -7.92 7.97
N THR A 165 1.68 -8.26 8.49
CA THR A 165 2.94 -8.12 7.74
C THR A 165 2.92 -8.93 6.44
N PHE A 166 2.48 -10.19 6.47
CA PHE A 166 2.37 -10.99 5.24
C PHE A 166 1.36 -10.40 4.25
N PHE A 167 0.27 -9.83 4.74
CA PHE A 167 -0.77 -9.21 3.91
C PHE A 167 -0.27 -7.93 3.24
N ASP A 168 0.34 -7.02 3.99
CA ASP A 168 0.89 -5.75 3.47
C ASP A 168 2.06 -5.97 2.49
N ASN A 169 2.82 -7.06 2.67
CA ASN A 169 3.91 -7.46 1.77
C ASN A 169 3.44 -8.26 0.54
N TYR A 170 2.13 -8.46 0.36
CA TYR A 170 1.56 -9.28 -0.72
C TYR A 170 2.06 -10.74 -0.72
N GLU A 171 2.49 -11.25 0.43
CA GLU A 171 2.90 -12.65 0.59
C GLU A 171 1.70 -13.59 0.73
N ILE A 172 0.54 -13.03 1.05
CA ILE A 172 -0.75 -13.71 1.08
C ILE A 172 -1.84 -12.87 0.41
N ALA A 173 -2.87 -13.53 -0.10
CA ALA A 173 -4.10 -12.90 -0.57
C ALA A 173 -5.32 -13.76 -0.24
N VAL A 174 -6.51 -13.19 -0.38
CA VAL A 174 -7.79 -13.91 -0.27
C VAL A 174 -8.41 -14.05 -1.65
N ASN A 175 -8.73 -15.27 -2.06
CA ASN A 175 -9.39 -15.55 -3.33
C ASN A 175 -10.92 -15.59 -3.17
N PRO A 176 -11.65 -14.54 -3.58
CA PRO A 176 -13.10 -14.54 -3.46
C PRO A 176 -13.78 -15.59 -4.34
N LEU A 177 -13.12 -16.08 -5.41
CA LEU A 177 -13.65 -17.09 -6.31
C LEU A 177 -13.53 -18.52 -5.77
N ASP A 178 -12.67 -18.74 -4.79
CA ASP A 178 -12.47 -20.04 -4.12
C ASP A 178 -12.92 -19.91 -2.66
N ASN A 179 -14.18 -19.53 -2.45
CA ASN A 179 -14.81 -19.45 -1.12
C ASN A 179 -14.02 -18.59 -0.11
N TYR A 180 -13.35 -17.54 -0.57
CA TYR A 180 -12.47 -16.68 0.24
C TYR A 180 -11.28 -17.41 0.85
N LYS A 181 -10.70 -18.36 0.10
CA LYS A 181 -9.50 -19.09 0.51
C LYS A 181 -8.27 -18.20 0.53
N VAL A 182 -7.45 -18.37 1.57
CA VAL A 182 -6.14 -17.73 1.71
C VAL A 182 -5.14 -18.44 0.81
N ILE A 183 -4.55 -17.67 -0.10
CA ILE A 183 -3.46 -18.08 -0.98
C ILE A 183 -2.16 -17.55 -0.39
N CYS A 184 -1.14 -18.42 -0.28
CA CYS A 184 0.21 -18.02 0.08
C CYS A 184 1.09 -17.98 -1.17
N PHE A 185 1.88 -16.93 -1.31
CA PHE A 185 2.85 -16.75 -2.39
C PHE A 185 4.29 -17.02 -1.93
N THR A 186 4.53 -17.09 -0.62
CA THR A 186 5.86 -17.36 -0.04
C THR A 186 5.86 -18.60 0.85
N LYS A 187 7.04 -19.24 0.96
CA LYS A 187 7.24 -20.35 1.91
C LYS A 187 7.05 -19.90 3.36
N GLY A 188 7.42 -18.65 3.69
CA GLY A 188 7.20 -18.06 5.01
C GLY A 188 5.73 -18.10 5.41
N ALA A 189 4.85 -17.54 4.57
CA ALA A 189 3.41 -17.58 4.80
C ALA A 189 2.85 -19.02 4.85
N MET A 190 3.39 -19.96 4.06
CA MET A 190 3.00 -21.38 4.14
C MET A 190 3.40 -22.02 5.47
N TYR A 191 4.61 -21.77 5.99
CA TYR A 191 5.07 -22.31 7.27
C TYR A 191 4.29 -21.79 8.48
N HIS A 192 3.74 -20.58 8.37
CA HIS A 192 2.78 -20.04 9.35
C HIS A 192 1.38 -20.68 9.28
N GLY A 193 1.17 -21.66 8.39
CA GLY A 193 -0.07 -22.43 8.31
C GLY A 193 -1.27 -21.61 7.81
N LEU A 194 -1.02 -20.53 7.06
CA LEU A 194 -2.06 -19.66 6.51
C LEU A 194 -2.71 -20.23 5.24
N GLY A 195 -1.95 -20.98 4.45
CA GLY A 195 -2.40 -21.49 3.15
C GLY A 195 -3.57 -22.47 3.28
N GLY A 196 -4.59 -22.27 2.45
CA GLY A 196 -5.76 -23.15 2.42
C GLY A 196 -6.78 -22.93 3.54
N ARG A 197 -6.55 -21.97 4.43
CA ARG A 197 -7.58 -21.44 5.32
C ARG A 197 -8.61 -20.66 4.51
N TYR A 198 -9.77 -20.42 5.11
CA TYR A 198 -10.80 -19.58 4.55
C TYR A 198 -11.00 -18.38 5.46
N LEU A 199 -11.29 -17.22 4.88
CA LEU A 199 -11.73 -16.04 5.62
C LEU A 199 -12.91 -16.45 6.53
N ASP A 200 -12.85 -16.05 7.81
CA ASP A 200 -13.86 -16.44 8.80
C ASP A 200 -15.27 -16.09 8.29
N ALA A 201 -16.16 -17.09 8.28
CA ALA A 201 -17.50 -16.97 7.73
C ALA A 201 -18.43 -16.05 8.55
N ASN A 202 -18.05 -15.70 9.79
CA ASN A 202 -18.76 -14.68 10.58
C ASN A 202 -18.65 -13.27 9.96
N LEU A 203 -17.89 -13.12 8.86
CA LEU A 203 -17.70 -11.90 8.08
C LEU A 203 -18.47 -11.90 6.75
N ARG A 204 -19.27 -12.95 6.48
CA ARG A 204 -20.15 -13.03 5.29
C ARG A 204 -21.39 -12.18 5.43
#